data_AF-A0A957FN22-F1
#
_entry.id   AF-A0A957FN22-F1
#
_cell.length_a   1.000
_cell.length_b   1.000
_cell.length_c   1.000
_cell.angle_alpha   90.00
_cell.angle_beta   90.00
_cell.angle_gamma   90.00
#
_symmetry.space_group_name_H-M   'P 1'
#
loop_
_entity.id
_entity.type
_entity.pdbx_description
1 polymer ?
#
loop_
_entity_poly.entity_id
_entity_poly.type
_entity_poly.pdbx_seq_one_letter_code
_entity_poly.pdbx_strand_id
1 'polypeptide(L)'
;NTQAELDKAVRLRDAEDAKISPDVDQKLAEAAANLEQARAFTAQREFIAAVHAQTTARQLATDAYAAADAQVQQINQLQNELAALGPRLDTDFDTIMADAELLPPHMQTEPTAEMLHALQTNMDEARRARAGAGRLEDEALAAALTAMVTGLTAVAALTTHAKKQISDDRPSYDRLRDETLAAIRQANRAVQSAEVQCRQSDAGTAGDHALQRARTALPGEGEVTQATRTQLQALKQRAQEAQRDADEAERKAREAIRRAQHRRQAAWTTTSSSWSSGSSWSRSSQRSSSRSSHRPSSRPSSSSSSRRSSSSSSSRRSSSGGSSRRSSSMGGSRRR
;
A
#
# COMPACT_ATOMS: atom_id res chain seq x y z
N ASN A 1 23.72 54.84 24.81
CA ASN A 1 22.87 53.66 25.10
C ASN A 1 23.58 52.30 25.13
N THR A 2 24.89 52.16 24.88
CA THR A 2 25.55 50.83 24.88
C THR A 2 25.31 49.99 26.13
N GLN A 3 25.36 50.59 27.33
CA GLN A 3 25.07 49.89 28.58
C GLN A 3 23.66 49.29 28.60
N ALA A 4 22.65 50.03 28.12
CA ALA A 4 21.26 49.55 28.13
C ALA A 4 21.03 48.37 27.18
N GLU A 5 21.77 48.28 26.07
CA GLU A 5 21.71 47.11 25.17
C GLU A 5 22.35 45.88 25.84
N LEU A 6 23.49 46.06 26.52
CA LEU A 6 24.16 45.00 27.28
C LEU A 6 23.28 44.52 28.44
N ASP A 7 22.75 45.43 29.26
CA ASP A 7 21.85 45.11 30.37
C ASP A 7 20.58 44.39 29.89
N LYS A 8 20.07 44.74 28.70
CA LYS A 8 18.91 44.06 28.08
C LYS A 8 19.25 42.64 27.64
N ALA A 9 20.43 42.43 27.06
CA ALA A 9 20.89 41.12 26.63
C ALA A 9 21.17 40.18 27.81
N VAL A 10 21.83 40.68 28.86
CA VAL A 10 22.04 39.96 30.13
C VAL A 10 20.70 39.57 30.77
N ARG A 11 19.71 40.48 30.83
CA ARG A 11 18.37 40.15 31.38
C ARG A 11 17.62 39.06 30.61
N LEU A 12 17.77 39.01 29.29
CA LEU A 12 17.16 37.93 28.49
C LEU A 12 17.86 36.60 28.78
N ARG A 13 19.19 36.62 28.84
CA ARG A 13 20.03 35.47 29.20
C ARG A 13 19.68 34.94 30.60
N ASP A 14 19.69 35.77 31.62
CA ASP A 14 19.37 35.36 33.00
C ASP A 14 17.92 34.85 33.18
N ALA A 15 16.99 35.28 32.32
CA ALA A 15 15.59 34.85 32.36
C ALA A 15 15.34 33.49 31.67
N GLU A 16 16.19 33.10 30.74
CA GLU A 16 16.04 31.92 29.87
C GLU A 16 17.32 31.07 29.82
N ASP A 17 18.09 31.10 30.91
CA ASP A 17 19.46 30.54 31.08
C ASP A 17 19.60 29.12 30.50
N ALA A 18 18.66 28.22 30.80
CA ALA A 18 18.64 26.83 30.32
C ALA A 18 18.40 26.63 28.81
N LYS A 19 18.28 27.71 28.03
CA LYS A 19 18.00 27.70 26.58
C LYS A 19 19.08 28.42 25.75
N ILE A 20 20.07 29.05 26.38
CA ILE A 20 20.93 30.05 25.76
C ILE A 20 22.38 29.59 25.82
N SER A 21 22.96 29.30 24.65
CA SER A 21 24.26 28.62 24.58
C SER A 21 25.42 29.49 25.09
N PRO A 22 26.50 28.88 25.61
CA PRO A 22 27.67 29.61 26.15
C PRO A 22 28.37 30.54 25.15
N ASP A 23 28.13 30.39 23.83
CA ASP A 23 28.56 31.34 22.81
C ASP A 23 27.93 32.75 22.98
N VAL A 24 26.71 32.81 23.53
CA VAL A 24 26.06 34.08 23.89
C VAL A 24 26.76 34.69 25.10
N ASP A 25 27.07 33.90 26.11
CA ASP A 25 27.83 34.33 27.30
C ASP A 25 29.21 34.88 26.94
N GLN A 26 29.93 34.22 26.02
CA GLN A 26 31.21 34.72 25.53
C GLN A 26 31.04 36.10 24.88
N LYS A 27 30.03 36.28 24.00
CA LYS A 27 29.76 37.59 23.37
C LYS A 27 29.38 38.67 24.39
N LEU A 28 28.64 38.33 25.45
CA LEU A 28 28.29 39.26 26.53
C LEU A 28 29.53 39.65 27.35
N ALA A 29 30.41 38.70 27.65
CA ALA A 29 31.68 38.97 28.34
C ALA A 29 32.62 39.85 27.48
N GLU A 30 32.76 39.56 26.19
CA GLU A 30 33.52 40.39 25.25
C GLU A 30 32.92 41.79 25.08
N ALA A 31 31.59 41.91 25.04
CA ALA A 31 30.90 43.20 25.00
C ALA A 31 31.16 44.02 26.28
N ALA A 32 31.11 43.40 27.45
CA ALA A 32 31.42 44.04 28.73
C ALA A 32 32.88 44.53 28.78
N ALA A 33 33.84 43.69 28.39
CA ALA A 33 35.26 44.04 28.34
C ALA A 33 35.56 45.22 27.39
N ASN A 34 34.95 45.24 26.20
CA ASN A 34 35.06 46.37 25.27
C ASN A 34 34.45 47.67 25.86
N LEU A 35 33.39 47.56 26.66
CA LEU A 35 32.76 48.71 27.32
C LEU A 35 33.65 49.26 28.45
N GLU A 36 34.35 48.40 29.20
CA GLU A 36 35.37 48.82 30.16
C GLU A 36 36.59 49.47 29.50
N GLN A 37 37.09 48.90 28.38
CA GLN A 37 38.14 49.53 27.59
C GLN A 37 37.73 50.93 27.09
N ALA A 38 36.49 51.09 26.62
CA ALA A 38 35.97 52.40 26.21
C ALA A 38 35.98 53.43 27.35
N ARG A 39 35.67 53.01 28.58
CA ARG A 39 35.78 53.87 29.79
C ARG A 39 37.24 54.24 30.08
N ALA A 40 38.17 53.29 29.96
CA ALA A 40 39.60 53.53 30.16
C ALA A 40 40.19 54.51 29.14
N PHE A 41 39.92 54.31 27.83
CA PHE A 41 40.32 55.24 26.78
C PHE A 41 39.71 56.64 26.98
N THR A 42 38.46 56.72 27.46
CA THR A 42 37.83 58.02 27.79
C THR A 42 38.59 58.75 28.91
N ALA A 43 39.01 58.04 29.96
CA ALA A 43 39.82 58.62 31.04
C ALA A 43 41.21 59.08 30.56
N GLN A 44 41.80 58.36 29.59
CA GLN A 44 43.07 58.69 28.93
C GLN A 44 42.94 59.79 27.85
N ARG A 45 41.71 60.23 27.53
CA ARG A 45 41.36 61.19 26.45
C ARG A 45 41.60 60.67 25.03
N GLU A 46 41.66 59.34 24.86
CA GLU A 46 41.80 58.66 23.57
C GLU A 46 40.43 58.45 22.90
N PHE A 47 39.74 59.55 22.57
CA PHE A 47 38.33 59.52 22.18
C PHE A 47 38.00 58.63 20.96
N ILE A 48 38.91 58.51 19.99
CA ILE A 48 38.70 57.65 18.82
C ILE A 48 38.70 56.17 19.22
N ALA A 49 39.65 55.75 20.07
CA ALA A 49 39.70 54.39 20.60
C ALA A 49 38.48 54.09 21.50
N ALA A 50 38.07 55.07 22.32
CA ALA A 50 36.86 54.95 23.14
C ALA A 50 35.60 54.73 22.30
N VAL A 51 35.39 55.52 21.23
CA VAL A 51 34.24 55.37 20.33
C VAL A 51 34.27 54.05 19.58
N HIS A 52 35.45 53.60 19.13
CA HIS A 52 35.60 52.30 18.49
C HIS A 52 35.21 51.15 19.42
N ALA A 53 35.82 51.08 20.62
CA ALA A 53 35.52 50.06 21.62
C ALA A 53 34.04 50.09 22.06
N GLN A 54 33.44 51.29 22.22
CA GLN A 54 32.02 51.44 22.51
C GLN A 54 31.10 50.94 21.38
N THR A 55 31.54 51.07 20.12
CA THR A 55 30.79 50.58 18.95
C THR A 55 30.88 49.05 18.88
N THR A 56 32.06 48.47 19.07
CA THR A 56 32.27 47.01 19.15
C THR A 56 31.45 46.40 20.29
N ALA A 57 31.49 46.98 21.49
CA ALA A 57 30.66 46.55 22.62
C ALA A 57 29.16 46.56 22.30
N ARG A 58 28.68 47.59 21.57
CA ARG A 58 27.28 47.68 21.16
C ARG A 58 26.92 46.58 20.15
N GLN A 59 27.80 46.35 19.17
CA GLN A 59 27.57 45.33 18.14
C GLN A 59 27.48 43.95 18.78
N LEU A 60 28.47 43.57 19.59
CA LEU A 60 28.50 42.29 20.32
C LEU A 60 27.27 42.09 21.21
N ALA A 61 26.84 43.11 21.97
CA ALA A 61 25.63 43.02 22.80
C ALA A 61 24.34 42.87 21.96
N THR A 62 24.27 43.52 20.79
CA THR A 62 23.13 43.40 19.87
C THR A 62 23.08 42.01 19.24
N ASP A 63 24.23 41.49 18.81
CA ASP A 63 24.35 40.16 18.21
C ASP A 63 24.13 39.04 19.24
N ALA A 64 24.55 39.24 20.49
CA ALA A 64 24.24 38.33 21.60
C ALA A 64 22.73 38.30 21.90
N TYR A 65 22.07 39.46 22.00
CA TYR A 65 20.61 39.54 22.18
C TYR A 65 19.86 38.82 21.05
N ALA A 66 20.25 39.06 19.80
CA ALA A 66 19.60 38.47 18.64
C ALA A 66 19.79 36.94 18.58
N ALA A 67 20.98 36.44 18.96
CA ALA A 67 21.23 35.00 19.05
C ALA A 67 20.41 34.33 20.17
N ALA A 68 20.37 34.94 21.36
CA ALA A 68 19.58 34.46 22.49
C ALA A 68 18.07 34.40 22.15
N ASP A 69 17.52 35.48 21.60
CA ASP A 69 16.11 35.56 21.20
C ASP A 69 15.75 34.47 20.16
N ALA A 70 16.65 34.22 19.19
CA ALA A 70 16.45 33.15 18.21
C ALA A 70 16.48 31.74 18.84
N GLN A 71 17.42 31.47 19.75
CA GLN A 71 17.50 30.18 20.46
C GLN A 71 16.26 29.93 21.32
N VAL A 72 15.83 30.93 22.09
CA VAL A 72 14.62 30.87 22.94
C VAL A 72 13.37 30.65 22.08
N GLN A 73 13.22 31.37 20.96
CA GLN A 73 12.10 31.19 20.03
C GLN A 73 12.09 29.78 19.41
N GLN A 74 13.24 29.25 18.99
CA GLN A 74 13.35 27.91 18.43
C GLN A 74 12.96 26.83 19.45
N ILE A 75 13.50 26.90 20.67
CA ILE A 75 13.18 25.93 21.73
C ILE A 75 11.70 26.02 22.11
N ASN A 76 11.14 27.23 22.25
CA ASN A 76 9.72 27.42 22.51
C ASN A 76 8.83 26.86 21.38
N GLN A 77 9.22 27.03 20.11
CA GLN A 77 8.50 26.44 18.98
C GLN A 77 8.51 24.90 19.07
N LEU A 78 9.67 24.28 19.25
CA LEU A 78 9.80 22.82 19.36
C LEU A 78 9.01 22.26 20.55
N GLN A 79 9.03 22.95 21.71
CA GLN A 79 8.22 22.57 22.87
C GLN A 79 6.71 22.63 22.57
N ASN A 80 6.24 23.65 21.85
CA ASN A 80 4.85 23.76 21.43
C ASN A 80 4.44 22.66 20.43
N GLU A 81 5.32 22.33 19.46
CA GLU A 81 5.10 21.23 18.51
C GLU A 81 5.00 19.87 19.23
N LEU A 82 5.87 19.60 20.21
CA LEU A 82 5.81 18.40 21.04
C LEU A 82 4.56 18.35 21.92
N ALA A 83 4.13 19.49 22.47
CA ALA A 83 2.90 19.58 23.26
C ALA A 83 1.64 19.31 22.42
N ALA A 84 1.66 19.69 21.13
CA ALA A 84 0.57 19.42 20.18
C ALA A 84 0.57 17.96 19.65
N LEU A 85 1.75 17.39 19.39
CA LEU A 85 1.88 16.03 18.83
C LEU A 85 1.71 14.94 19.88
N GLY A 86 2.34 15.07 21.05
CA GLY A 86 2.45 14.00 22.06
C GLY A 86 1.10 13.40 22.48
N PRO A 87 0.18 14.16 23.10
CA PRO A 87 -1.08 13.62 23.62
C PRO A 87 -1.97 12.98 22.54
N ARG A 88 -1.93 13.55 21.33
CA ARG A 88 -2.64 13.00 20.17
C ARG A 88 -2.04 11.65 19.76
N LEU A 89 -0.72 11.54 19.70
CA LEU A 89 -0.04 10.31 19.30
C LEU A 89 -0.12 9.21 20.36
N ASP A 90 -0.10 9.55 21.66
CA ASP A 90 -0.42 8.58 22.72
C ASP A 90 -1.85 8.03 22.54
N THR A 91 -2.85 8.90 22.30
CA THR A 91 -4.25 8.48 22.05
C THR A 91 -4.38 7.64 20.77
N ASP A 92 -3.73 8.06 19.69
CA ASP A 92 -3.74 7.37 18.40
C ASP A 92 -3.02 6.00 18.49
N PHE A 93 -1.96 5.89 19.29
CA PHE A 93 -1.23 4.66 19.61
C PHE A 93 -2.11 3.68 20.40
N ASP A 94 -2.70 4.12 21.51
CA ASP A 94 -3.55 3.27 22.36
C ASP A 94 -4.75 2.72 21.56
N THR A 95 -5.33 3.56 20.67
CA THR A 95 -6.40 3.14 19.75
C THR A 95 -5.93 2.05 18.78
N ILE A 96 -4.74 2.21 18.16
CA ILE A 96 -4.19 1.20 17.24
C ILE A 96 -3.91 -0.12 17.94
N MET A 97 -3.36 -0.08 19.15
CA MET A 97 -3.06 -1.30 19.91
C MET A 97 -4.35 -2.04 20.27
N ALA A 98 -5.39 -1.33 20.71
CA ALA A 98 -6.71 -1.90 20.94
C ALA A 98 -7.35 -2.49 19.65
N ASP A 99 -7.29 -1.77 18.53
CA ASP A 99 -7.79 -2.26 17.24
C ASP A 99 -7.02 -3.51 16.76
N ALA A 100 -5.71 -3.58 17.04
CA ALA A 100 -4.87 -4.74 16.73
C ALA A 100 -5.17 -5.95 17.63
N GLU A 101 -5.42 -5.75 18.92
CA GLU A 101 -5.87 -6.81 19.85
C GLU A 101 -7.23 -7.40 19.46
N LEU A 102 -8.13 -6.57 18.91
CA LEU A 102 -9.42 -6.99 18.36
C LEU A 102 -9.31 -7.76 17.02
N LEU A 103 -8.15 -7.72 16.34
CA LEU A 103 -7.90 -8.44 15.09
C LEU A 103 -7.25 -9.81 15.39
N PRO A 104 -7.96 -10.95 15.20
CA PRO A 104 -7.44 -12.26 15.56
C PRO A 104 -6.11 -12.58 14.86
N PRO A 105 -5.16 -13.30 15.50
CA PRO A 105 -3.82 -13.51 14.94
C PRO A 105 -3.78 -14.12 13.53
N HIS A 106 -4.73 -15.01 13.20
CA HIS A 106 -4.84 -15.61 11.86
C HIS A 106 -5.29 -14.63 10.76
N MET A 107 -5.84 -13.47 11.15
CA MET A 107 -6.23 -12.35 10.30
C MET A 107 -5.20 -11.21 10.27
N GLN A 108 -4.08 -11.31 10.98
CA GLN A 108 -3.01 -10.32 10.92
C GLN A 108 -2.04 -10.65 9.77
N THR A 109 -1.54 -9.61 9.09
CA THR A 109 -0.45 -9.72 8.10
C THR A 109 0.90 -9.52 8.78
N GLU A 110 1.95 -10.14 8.26
CA GLU A 110 3.34 -9.89 8.66
C GLU A 110 3.69 -8.39 8.61
N PRO A 111 3.40 -7.64 7.52
CA PRO A 111 3.45 -6.18 7.50
C PRO A 111 2.72 -5.46 8.63
N THR A 112 1.57 -5.97 9.12
CA THR A 112 0.88 -5.36 10.27
C THR A 112 1.67 -5.57 11.56
N ALA A 113 2.20 -6.77 11.79
CA ALA A 113 3.03 -7.07 12.96
C ALA A 113 4.33 -6.24 12.95
N GLU A 114 4.98 -6.09 11.80
CA GLU A 114 6.15 -5.21 11.62
C GLU A 114 5.82 -3.74 11.93
N MET A 115 4.70 -3.23 11.40
CA MET A 115 4.26 -1.85 11.67
C MET A 115 3.96 -1.62 13.15
N LEU A 116 3.28 -2.55 13.82
CA LEU A 116 2.99 -2.47 15.25
C LEU A 116 4.26 -2.48 16.10
N HIS A 117 5.20 -3.39 15.79
CA HIS A 117 6.49 -3.44 16.48
C HIS A 117 7.30 -2.13 16.26
N ALA A 118 7.38 -1.63 15.04
CA ALA A 118 8.07 -0.37 14.74
C ALA A 118 7.41 0.83 15.46
N LEU A 119 6.08 0.87 15.51
CA LEU A 119 5.29 1.89 16.18
C LEU A 119 5.48 1.87 17.71
N GLN A 120 5.57 0.68 18.32
CA GLN A 120 5.93 0.50 19.73
C GLN A 120 7.37 0.94 20.02
N THR A 121 8.35 0.45 19.26
CA THR A 121 9.78 0.82 19.43
C THR A 121 9.96 2.34 19.35
N ASN A 122 9.40 2.99 18.32
CA ASN A 122 9.55 4.42 18.11
C ASN A 122 8.84 5.25 19.21
N MET A 123 7.70 4.79 19.74
CA MET A 123 7.05 5.43 20.89
C MET A 123 7.84 5.28 22.18
N ASP A 124 8.42 4.10 22.44
CA ASP A 124 9.28 3.88 23.60
C ASP A 124 10.59 4.67 23.51
N GLU A 125 11.12 4.87 22.30
CA GLU A 125 12.26 5.77 22.05
C GLU A 125 11.87 7.25 22.27
N ALA A 126 10.73 7.70 21.74
CA ALA A 126 10.25 9.07 21.95
C ALA A 126 9.97 9.37 23.44
N ARG A 127 9.40 8.40 24.18
CA ARG A 127 9.18 8.49 25.64
C ARG A 127 10.51 8.53 26.41
N ARG A 128 11.50 7.71 26.04
CA ARG A 128 12.86 7.75 26.62
C ARG A 128 13.58 9.07 26.33
N ALA A 129 13.50 9.57 25.10
CA ALA A 129 14.06 10.85 24.70
C ALA A 129 13.42 12.01 25.50
N ARG A 130 12.10 11.99 25.68
CA ARG A 130 11.38 12.97 26.53
C ARG A 130 11.86 12.97 27.98
N ALA A 131 12.11 11.79 28.56
CA ALA A 131 12.62 11.67 29.92
C ALA A 131 14.08 12.15 30.05
N GLY A 132 14.89 11.98 29.00
CA GLY A 132 16.27 12.49 28.95
C GLY A 132 16.37 14.01 28.73
N ALA A 133 15.49 14.57 27.90
CA ALA A 133 15.53 15.99 27.52
C ALA A 133 15.38 16.97 28.70
N GLY A 134 14.68 16.57 29.77
CA GLY A 134 14.52 17.39 31.00
C GLY A 134 15.80 17.59 31.84
N ARG A 135 16.96 17.14 31.35
CA ARG A 135 18.29 17.34 31.95
C ARG A 135 19.30 17.96 30.98
N LEU A 136 18.83 18.44 29.83
CA LEU A 136 19.65 19.06 28.81
C LEU A 136 19.33 20.54 28.74
N GLU A 137 20.36 21.31 28.41
CA GLU A 137 20.32 22.76 28.24
C GLU A 137 20.73 23.11 26.79
N ASP A 138 20.43 24.33 26.35
CA ASP A 138 20.97 24.96 25.14
C ASP A 138 20.81 24.14 23.84
N GLU A 139 21.90 23.99 23.09
CA GLU A 139 21.97 23.26 21.82
C GLU A 139 21.71 21.77 22.01
N ALA A 140 22.08 21.19 23.16
CA ALA A 140 21.78 19.80 23.48
C ALA A 140 20.27 19.59 23.69
N LEU A 141 19.60 20.54 24.36
CA LEU A 141 18.15 20.59 24.46
C LEU A 141 17.51 20.77 23.08
N ALA A 142 17.93 21.75 22.29
CA ALA A 142 17.39 22.01 20.96
C ALA A 142 17.54 20.81 20.00
N ALA A 143 18.70 20.13 20.03
CA ALA A 143 18.95 18.91 19.26
C ALA A 143 18.05 17.76 19.72
N ALA A 144 17.92 17.55 21.04
CA ALA A 144 17.04 16.52 21.59
C ALA A 144 15.57 16.76 21.24
N LEU A 145 15.08 17.99 21.37
CA LEU A 145 13.71 18.37 20.99
C LEU A 145 13.46 18.17 19.49
N THR A 146 14.44 18.53 18.63
CA THR A 146 14.37 18.30 17.18
C THR A 146 14.31 16.81 16.84
N ALA A 147 15.13 15.99 17.49
CA ALA A 147 15.10 14.54 17.34
C ALA A 147 13.75 13.95 17.80
N MET A 148 13.17 14.46 18.90
CA MET A 148 11.86 14.04 19.38
C MET A 148 10.73 14.41 18.41
N VAL A 149 10.71 15.62 17.85
CA VAL A 149 9.72 16.03 16.83
C VAL A 149 9.86 15.14 15.58
N THR A 150 11.09 14.82 15.18
CA THR A 150 11.38 13.92 14.05
C THR A 150 10.89 12.49 14.33
N GLY A 151 11.12 11.95 15.52
CA GLY A 151 10.61 10.64 15.94
C GLY A 151 9.08 10.58 15.99
N LEU A 152 8.45 11.57 16.62
CA LEU A 152 6.97 11.63 16.71
C LEU A 152 6.30 11.86 15.35
N THR A 153 6.91 12.59 14.42
CA THR A 153 6.37 12.71 13.05
C THR A 153 6.52 11.40 12.26
N ALA A 154 7.57 10.62 12.49
CA ALA A 154 7.68 9.26 11.96
C ALA A 154 6.61 8.32 12.56
N VAL A 155 6.35 8.40 13.89
CA VAL A 155 5.23 7.68 14.53
C VAL A 155 3.89 8.10 13.92
N ALA A 156 3.65 9.39 13.67
CA ALA A 156 2.41 9.88 13.06
C ALA A 156 2.16 9.29 11.65
N ALA A 157 3.22 9.13 10.87
CA ALA A 157 3.15 8.48 9.57
C ALA A 157 2.82 6.98 9.72
N LEU A 158 3.57 6.25 10.55
CA LEU A 158 3.33 4.82 10.84
C LEU A 158 1.93 4.57 11.38
N THR A 159 1.44 5.41 12.28
CA THR A 159 0.09 5.42 12.84
C THR A 159 -0.97 5.45 11.74
N THR A 160 -0.79 6.32 10.75
CA THR A 160 -1.71 6.45 9.61
C THR A 160 -1.70 5.19 8.73
N HIS A 161 -0.52 4.61 8.50
CA HIS A 161 -0.38 3.36 7.75
C HIS A 161 -0.96 2.15 8.49
N ALA A 162 -0.69 2.01 9.79
CA ALA A 162 -1.18 0.92 10.63
C ALA A 162 -2.71 0.92 10.75
N LYS A 163 -3.35 2.09 11.02
CA LYS A 163 -4.82 2.20 11.04
C LYS A 163 -5.45 1.73 9.74
N LYS A 164 -4.87 2.14 8.60
CA LYS A 164 -5.34 1.70 7.29
C LYS A 164 -5.16 0.18 7.11
N GLN A 165 -3.98 -0.34 7.42
CA GLN A 165 -3.65 -1.75 7.22
C GLN A 165 -4.55 -2.66 8.07
N ILE A 166 -4.76 -2.35 9.35
CA ILE A 166 -5.66 -3.08 10.25
C ILE A 166 -7.10 -3.07 9.71
N SER A 167 -7.57 -1.91 9.22
CA SER A 167 -8.89 -1.77 8.59
C SER A 167 -9.03 -2.56 7.29
N ASP A 168 -7.96 -2.69 6.49
CA ASP A 168 -7.95 -3.44 5.23
C ASP A 168 -7.77 -4.95 5.45
N ASP A 169 -7.11 -5.36 6.54
CA ASP A 169 -6.73 -6.74 6.82
C ASP A 169 -7.96 -7.66 6.99
N ARG A 170 -8.94 -7.28 7.82
CA ARG A 170 -10.16 -8.09 8.05
C ARG A 170 -10.96 -8.36 6.77
N PRO A 171 -11.41 -7.36 5.98
CA PRO A 171 -12.14 -7.62 4.74
C PRO A 171 -11.27 -8.33 3.68
N SER A 172 -9.94 -8.17 3.70
CA SER A 172 -9.02 -8.92 2.85
C SER A 172 -8.99 -10.42 3.23
N TYR A 173 -8.97 -10.73 4.54
CA TYR A 173 -9.06 -12.10 5.05
C TYR A 173 -10.40 -12.76 4.69
N ASP A 174 -11.52 -12.07 4.94
CA ASP A 174 -12.85 -12.60 4.65
C ASP A 174 -13.02 -12.93 3.15
N ARG A 175 -12.55 -12.05 2.24
CA ARG A 175 -12.53 -12.33 0.79
C ARG A 175 -11.71 -13.58 0.45
N LEU A 176 -10.49 -13.69 0.99
CA LEU A 176 -9.63 -14.87 0.75
C LEU A 176 -10.28 -16.16 1.26
N ARG A 177 -10.95 -16.12 2.42
CA ARG A 177 -11.69 -17.26 2.96
C ARG A 177 -12.84 -17.66 2.04
N ASP A 178 -13.64 -16.70 1.60
CA ASP A 178 -14.81 -16.95 0.75
C ASP A 178 -14.41 -17.44 -0.66
N GLU A 179 -13.32 -16.91 -1.23
CA GLU A 179 -12.70 -17.42 -2.46
C GLU A 179 -12.17 -18.86 -2.30
N THR A 180 -11.63 -19.20 -1.12
CA THR A 180 -11.13 -20.55 -0.82
C THR A 180 -12.29 -21.55 -0.72
N LEU A 181 -13.39 -21.19 -0.04
CA LEU A 181 -14.62 -21.99 -0.02
C LEU A 181 -15.22 -22.16 -1.43
N ALA A 182 -15.22 -21.10 -2.24
CA ALA A 182 -15.68 -21.18 -3.61
C ALA A 182 -14.84 -22.15 -4.45
N ALA A 183 -13.51 -22.13 -4.30
CA ALA A 183 -12.59 -23.07 -4.97
C ALA A 183 -12.84 -24.52 -4.53
N ILE A 184 -12.96 -24.79 -3.21
CA ILE A 184 -13.25 -26.13 -2.68
C ILE A 184 -14.60 -26.65 -3.23
N ARG A 185 -15.62 -25.80 -3.34
CA ARG A 185 -16.93 -26.16 -3.92
C ARG A 185 -16.86 -26.43 -5.42
N GLN A 186 -16.05 -25.69 -6.16
CA GLN A 186 -15.83 -25.94 -7.59
C GLN A 186 -15.09 -27.26 -7.81
N ALA A 187 -14.03 -27.52 -7.03
CA ALA A 187 -13.30 -28.78 -7.04
C ALA A 187 -14.20 -29.98 -6.70
N ASN A 188 -15.02 -29.89 -5.65
CA ASN A 188 -16.02 -30.91 -5.30
C ASN A 188 -16.96 -31.24 -6.47
N ARG A 189 -17.50 -30.22 -7.14
CA ARG A 189 -18.39 -30.40 -8.30
C ARG A 189 -17.67 -31.03 -9.49
N ALA A 190 -16.43 -30.63 -9.76
CA ALA A 190 -15.62 -31.22 -10.83
C ALA A 190 -15.32 -32.70 -10.54
N VAL A 191 -14.91 -33.04 -9.30
CA VAL A 191 -14.73 -34.43 -8.86
C VAL A 191 -16.02 -35.24 -9.05
N GLN A 192 -17.16 -34.74 -8.57
CA GLN A 192 -18.45 -35.44 -8.74
C GLN A 192 -18.84 -35.63 -10.22
N SER A 193 -18.59 -34.64 -11.07
CA SER A 193 -18.83 -34.73 -12.52
C SER A 193 -17.93 -35.77 -13.19
N ALA A 194 -16.63 -35.76 -12.86
CA ALA A 194 -15.66 -36.75 -13.30
C ALA A 194 -16.02 -38.17 -12.86
N GLU A 195 -16.47 -38.35 -11.60
CA GLU A 195 -16.96 -39.65 -11.11
C GLU A 195 -18.12 -40.20 -11.94
N VAL A 196 -19.09 -39.36 -12.32
CA VAL A 196 -20.23 -39.77 -13.14
C VAL A 196 -19.79 -40.21 -14.53
N GLN A 197 -18.75 -39.60 -15.12
CA GLN A 197 -18.21 -40.03 -16.42
C GLN A 197 -17.34 -41.29 -16.31
N CYS A 198 -16.40 -41.36 -15.36
CA CYS A 198 -15.52 -42.53 -15.17
C CYS A 198 -16.31 -43.80 -14.80
N ARG A 199 -17.43 -43.69 -14.07
CA ARG A 199 -18.28 -44.85 -13.73
C ARG A 199 -19.11 -45.40 -14.91
N GLN A 200 -19.11 -44.78 -16.09
CA GLN A 200 -19.80 -45.34 -17.25
C GLN A 200 -19.06 -46.56 -17.77
N SER A 201 -19.78 -47.64 -18.09
CA SER A 201 -19.24 -48.86 -18.70
C SER A 201 -18.32 -48.60 -19.91
N ASP A 202 -18.63 -47.54 -20.64
CA ASP A 202 -17.99 -47.16 -21.90
C ASP A 202 -16.67 -46.39 -21.68
N ALA A 203 -16.40 -45.91 -20.46
CA ALA A 203 -15.14 -45.28 -20.08
C ALA A 203 -14.05 -46.32 -19.74
N GLY A 204 -14.42 -47.50 -19.24
CA GLY A 204 -13.46 -48.48 -18.72
C GLY A 204 -12.70 -47.90 -17.53
N THR A 205 -11.36 -47.93 -17.57
CA THR A 205 -10.48 -47.30 -16.56
C THR A 205 -9.97 -45.91 -16.97
N ALA A 206 -10.57 -45.30 -18.00
CA ALA A 206 -10.10 -44.03 -18.54
C ALA A 206 -10.43 -42.86 -17.61
N GLY A 207 -9.40 -42.37 -16.91
CA GLY A 207 -9.48 -41.23 -16.00
C GLY A 207 -9.24 -41.60 -14.53
N ASP A 208 -9.31 -42.88 -14.17
CA ASP A 208 -9.26 -43.36 -12.77
C ASP A 208 -8.09 -42.80 -11.96
N HIS A 209 -6.88 -42.83 -12.51
CA HIS A 209 -5.70 -42.28 -11.84
C HIS A 209 -5.78 -40.76 -11.61
N ALA A 210 -6.32 -39.99 -12.56
CA ALA A 210 -6.48 -38.55 -12.41
C ALA A 210 -7.61 -38.24 -11.41
N LEU A 211 -8.71 -39.00 -11.44
CA LEU A 211 -9.79 -38.92 -10.46
C LEU A 211 -9.32 -39.28 -9.05
N GLN A 212 -8.44 -40.26 -8.91
CA GLN A 212 -7.81 -40.62 -7.63
C GLN A 212 -6.94 -39.47 -7.09
N ARG A 213 -6.08 -38.85 -7.94
CA ARG A 213 -5.32 -37.66 -7.54
C ARG A 213 -6.23 -36.52 -7.11
N ALA A 214 -7.26 -36.22 -7.91
CA ALA A 214 -8.24 -35.18 -7.61
C ALA A 214 -8.89 -35.35 -6.23
N ARG A 215 -9.32 -36.57 -5.90
CA ARG A 215 -9.86 -36.92 -4.58
C ARG A 215 -8.85 -36.77 -3.45
N THR A 216 -7.58 -37.13 -3.67
CA THR A 216 -6.52 -36.98 -2.64
C THR A 216 -6.07 -35.53 -2.42
N ALA A 217 -6.22 -34.67 -3.43
CA ALA A 217 -5.88 -33.24 -3.35
C ALA A 217 -7.04 -32.36 -2.84
N LEU A 218 -8.27 -32.88 -2.80
CA LEU A 218 -9.47 -32.14 -2.43
C LEU A 218 -9.48 -31.80 -0.92
N PRO A 219 -9.47 -30.51 -0.53
CA PRO A 219 -9.55 -30.12 0.88
C PRO A 219 -10.98 -30.18 1.43
N GLY A 220 -11.12 -30.37 2.74
CA GLY A 220 -12.41 -30.27 3.43
C GLY A 220 -12.83 -28.82 3.71
N GLU A 221 -14.13 -28.49 3.59
CA GLU A 221 -14.63 -27.14 3.92
C GLU A 221 -14.38 -26.76 5.39
N GLY A 222 -14.31 -27.73 6.30
CA GLY A 222 -14.03 -27.50 7.74
C GLY A 222 -12.60 -27.06 8.05
N GLU A 223 -11.65 -27.22 7.12
CA GLU A 223 -10.27 -26.76 7.30
C GLU A 223 -10.15 -25.22 7.21
N VAL A 224 -11.20 -24.54 6.72
CA VAL A 224 -11.17 -23.12 6.37
C VAL A 224 -11.51 -22.20 7.56
N THR A 225 -12.28 -22.66 8.54
CA THR A 225 -12.93 -21.78 9.55
C THR A 225 -11.99 -21.05 10.51
N GLN A 226 -10.75 -21.50 10.69
CA GLN A 226 -9.72 -20.82 11.49
C GLN A 226 -8.34 -20.82 10.80
N ALA A 227 -8.30 -21.09 9.49
CA ALA A 227 -7.05 -21.15 8.75
C ALA A 227 -6.38 -19.76 8.68
N THR A 228 -5.06 -19.72 8.84
CA THR A 228 -4.26 -18.52 8.57
C THR A 228 -4.32 -18.16 7.08
N ARG A 229 -3.97 -16.91 6.70
CA ARG A 229 -3.92 -16.53 5.27
C ARG A 229 -3.05 -17.46 4.42
N THR A 230 -1.91 -17.92 4.95
CA THR A 230 -1.01 -18.85 4.25
C THR A 230 -1.64 -20.23 4.08
N GLN A 231 -2.36 -20.73 5.09
CA GLN A 231 -3.14 -21.96 5.00
C GLN A 231 -4.29 -21.82 3.98
N LEU A 232 -5.04 -20.72 4.01
CA LEU A 232 -6.11 -20.43 3.03
C LEU A 232 -5.58 -20.44 1.59
N GLN A 233 -4.43 -19.80 1.34
CA GLN A 233 -3.79 -19.84 0.02
C GLN A 233 -3.39 -21.26 -0.41
N ALA A 234 -2.81 -22.06 0.50
CA ALA A 234 -2.47 -23.45 0.22
C ALA A 234 -3.71 -24.33 -0.04
N LEU A 235 -4.78 -24.16 0.74
CA LEU A 235 -6.07 -24.84 0.53
C LEU A 235 -6.69 -24.45 -0.83
N LYS A 236 -6.65 -23.17 -1.19
CA LYS A 236 -7.13 -22.66 -2.49
C LYS A 236 -6.32 -23.25 -3.66
N GLN A 237 -4.99 -23.36 -3.54
CA GLN A 237 -4.14 -24.00 -4.54
C GLN A 237 -4.47 -25.49 -4.69
N ARG A 238 -4.54 -26.24 -3.58
CA ARG A 238 -4.94 -27.66 -3.58
C ARG A 238 -6.31 -27.90 -4.18
N ALA A 239 -7.29 -27.05 -3.89
CA ALA A 239 -8.60 -27.12 -4.51
C ALA A 239 -8.54 -26.89 -6.04
N GLN A 240 -7.73 -25.94 -6.51
CA GLN A 240 -7.52 -25.71 -7.95
C GLN A 240 -6.78 -26.88 -8.63
N GLU A 241 -5.84 -27.53 -7.95
CA GLU A 241 -5.19 -28.75 -8.43
C GLU A 241 -6.17 -29.92 -8.53
N ALA A 242 -6.96 -30.16 -7.48
CA ALA A 242 -8.02 -31.15 -7.46
C ALA A 242 -9.04 -30.95 -8.58
N GLN A 243 -9.43 -29.69 -8.84
CA GLN A 243 -10.30 -29.35 -9.97
C GLN A 243 -9.66 -29.70 -11.32
N ARG A 244 -8.39 -29.33 -11.54
CA ARG A 244 -7.68 -29.62 -12.81
C ARG A 244 -7.54 -31.12 -13.06
N ASP A 245 -7.21 -31.89 -12.03
CA ASP A 245 -7.12 -33.36 -12.12
C ASP A 245 -8.50 -34.00 -12.39
N ALA A 246 -9.57 -33.46 -11.81
CA ALA A 246 -10.93 -33.90 -12.09
C ALA A 246 -11.37 -33.58 -13.53
N ASP A 247 -11.11 -32.36 -14.02
CA ASP A 247 -11.38 -31.96 -15.40
C ASP A 247 -10.57 -32.83 -16.40
N GLU A 248 -9.34 -33.22 -16.05
CA GLU A 248 -8.51 -34.15 -16.83
C GLU A 248 -9.13 -35.57 -16.87
N ALA A 249 -9.58 -36.07 -15.72
CA ALA A 249 -10.24 -37.37 -15.60
C ALA A 249 -11.53 -37.40 -16.42
N GLU A 250 -12.37 -36.37 -16.29
CA GLU A 250 -13.63 -36.25 -17.02
C GLU A 250 -13.42 -36.21 -18.54
N ARG A 251 -12.42 -35.44 -19.00
CA ARG A 251 -12.05 -35.39 -20.42
C ARG A 251 -11.63 -36.77 -20.94
N LYS A 252 -10.78 -37.49 -20.19
CA LYS A 252 -10.33 -38.84 -20.54
C LYS A 252 -11.48 -39.84 -20.62
N ALA A 253 -12.39 -39.83 -19.65
CA ALA A 253 -13.59 -40.66 -19.67
C ALA A 253 -14.49 -40.34 -20.86
N ARG A 254 -14.84 -39.05 -21.08
CA ARG A 254 -15.66 -38.59 -22.21
C ARG A 254 -15.05 -38.93 -23.58
N GLU A 255 -13.73 -39.01 -23.70
CA GLU A 255 -13.07 -39.49 -24.93
C GLU A 255 -13.19 -41.00 -25.10
N ALA A 256 -12.97 -41.79 -24.04
CA ALA A 256 -13.13 -43.24 -24.09
C ALA A 256 -14.58 -43.63 -24.45
N ILE A 257 -15.56 -43.00 -23.81
CA ILE A 257 -17.00 -43.18 -24.09
C ILE A 257 -17.30 -42.89 -25.57
N ARG A 258 -16.84 -41.75 -26.11
CA ARG A 258 -17.04 -41.42 -27.54
C ARG A 258 -16.40 -42.43 -28.49
N ARG A 259 -15.19 -42.92 -28.17
CA ARG A 259 -14.52 -43.97 -28.97
C ARG A 259 -15.29 -45.30 -28.92
N ALA A 260 -15.84 -45.67 -27.76
CA ALA A 260 -16.68 -46.86 -27.60
C ALA A 260 -18.01 -46.76 -28.36
N GLN A 261 -18.65 -45.59 -28.35
CA GLN A 261 -19.87 -45.30 -29.12
C GLN A 261 -19.61 -45.35 -30.64
N HIS A 262 -18.54 -44.73 -31.13
CA HIS A 262 -18.14 -44.82 -32.55
C HIS A 262 -17.87 -46.26 -32.98
N ARG A 263 -17.19 -47.07 -32.15
CA ARG A 263 -16.97 -48.50 -32.43
C ARG A 263 -18.30 -49.26 -32.53
N ARG A 264 -19.26 -48.99 -31.64
CA ARG A 264 -20.61 -49.57 -31.68
C ARG A 264 -21.37 -49.19 -32.96
N GLN A 265 -21.34 -47.91 -33.34
CA GLN A 265 -21.98 -47.43 -34.58
C GLN A 265 -21.36 -48.05 -35.83
N ALA A 266 -20.02 -48.11 -35.91
CA ALA A 266 -19.31 -48.74 -37.03
C ALA A 266 -19.64 -50.24 -37.15
N ALA A 267 -19.66 -50.96 -36.03
CA ALA A 267 -20.11 -52.36 -35.99
C ALA A 267 -21.54 -52.50 -36.52
N TRP A 268 -22.48 -51.68 -36.02
CA TRP A 268 -23.87 -51.66 -36.50
C TRP A 268 -23.97 -51.43 -38.02
N THR A 269 -23.25 -50.45 -38.58
CA THR A 269 -23.26 -50.20 -40.04
C THR A 269 -22.64 -51.34 -40.85
N THR A 270 -21.74 -52.13 -40.26
CA THR A 270 -21.14 -53.30 -40.92
C THR A 270 -22.10 -54.50 -40.86
N THR A 271 -22.85 -54.66 -39.77
CA THR A 271 -23.86 -55.73 -39.62
C THR A 271 -25.17 -55.42 -40.35
N SER A 272 -25.54 -54.15 -40.54
CA SER A 272 -26.73 -53.79 -41.34
C SER A 272 -26.47 -53.87 -42.85
N SER A 273 -25.22 -53.69 -43.28
CA SER A 273 -24.85 -53.79 -44.71
C SER A 273 -24.71 -55.25 -45.18
N SER A 274 -24.46 -56.22 -44.28
CA SER A 274 -24.47 -57.65 -44.62
C SER A 274 -25.87 -58.25 -44.81
N TRP A 275 -26.94 -57.52 -44.52
CA TRP A 275 -28.34 -57.93 -44.79
C TRP A 275 -28.96 -57.22 -46.01
N SER A 276 -28.20 -56.37 -46.71
CA SER A 276 -28.63 -55.70 -47.95
C SER A 276 -27.96 -56.26 -49.21
N SER A 277 -27.39 -57.47 -49.14
CA SER A 277 -26.96 -58.24 -50.32
C SER A 277 -28.10 -59.14 -50.81
N GLY A 278 -29.13 -58.53 -51.40
CA GLY A 278 -30.41 -59.20 -51.66
C GLY A 278 -31.20 -58.76 -52.89
N SER A 279 -30.60 -58.08 -53.87
CA SER A 279 -31.11 -57.99 -55.26
C SER A 279 -30.04 -57.39 -56.19
N SER A 280 -29.44 -58.23 -57.01
CA SER A 280 -28.75 -57.81 -58.23
C SER A 280 -29.77 -57.41 -59.30
N TRP A 281 -29.49 -56.36 -60.09
CA TRP A 281 -29.89 -56.26 -61.51
C TRP A 281 -28.90 -55.39 -62.27
N SER A 282 -28.34 -55.94 -63.36
CA SER A 282 -27.33 -55.30 -64.20
C SER A 282 -27.97 -54.36 -65.23
N ARG A 283 -27.30 -53.25 -65.57
CA ARG A 283 -27.20 -52.78 -66.97
C ARG A 283 -26.13 -51.71 -67.16
N SER A 284 -25.34 -51.91 -68.21
CA SER A 284 -24.26 -51.05 -68.69
C SER A 284 -24.72 -50.12 -69.81
N SER A 285 -24.45 -48.82 -69.71
CA SER A 285 -24.36 -47.87 -70.83
C SER A 285 -23.84 -46.53 -70.29
N GLN A 286 -22.60 -46.16 -70.60
CA GLN A 286 -22.19 -45.29 -71.73
C GLN A 286 -22.19 -43.77 -71.44
N ARG A 287 -21.01 -43.19 -71.65
CA ARG A 287 -20.75 -41.87 -72.27
C ARG A 287 -21.29 -40.56 -71.65
N SER A 288 -20.30 -39.74 -71.27
CA SER A 288 -20.03 -38.41 -71.86
C SER A 288 -20.81 -37.16 -71.42
N SER A 289 -20.06 -36.25 -70.80
CA SER A 289 -19.97 -34.80 -71.08
C SER A 289 -21.25 -33.94 -71.22
N SER A 290 -21.42 -33.01 -70.27
CA SER A 290 -21.49 -31.53 -70.47
C SER A 290 -21.90 -30.86 -69.14
N ARG A 291 -21.20 -29.87 -68.59
CA ARG A 291 -21.01 -28.46 -69.01
C ARG A 291 -22.22 -27.56 -68.67
N SER A 292 -21.91 -26.45 -67.98
CA SER A 292 -22.68 -25.19 -67.86
C SER A 292 -24.10 -25.18 -67.25
N SER A 293 -24.14 -24.81 -65.96
CA SER A 293 -24.84 -23.63 -65.41
C SER A 293 -26.33 -23.36 -65.72
N HIS A 294 -27.15 -23.12 -64.68
CA HIS A 294 -27.58 -21.76 -64.31
C HIS A 294 -28.29 -21.69 -62.93
N ARG A 295 -28.30 -20.47 -62.36
CA ARG A 295 -29.03 -20.00 -61.16
C ARG A 295 -30.53 -19.80 -61.51
N PRO A 296 -31.49 -19.68 -60.56
CA PRO A 296 -31.56 -18.48 -59.69
C PRO A 296 -32.21 -18.65 -58.28
N SER A 297 -32.22 -17.53 -57.52
CA SER A 297 -33.17 -17.03 -56.47
C SER A 297 -34.18 -18.00 -55.78
N SER A 298 -34.50 -17.94 -54.47
CA SER A 298 -34.50 -16.85 -53.46
C SER A 298 -34.39 -17.47 -52.05
N ARG A 299 -33.72 -16.94 -51.01
CA ARG A 299 -33.86 -15.68 -50.24
C ARG A 299 -35.13 -15.58 -49.33
N PRO A 300 -35.08 -14.90 -48.17
CA PRO A 300 -35.44 -15.53 -46.88
C PRO A 300 -36.39 -14.71 -45.98
N SER A 301 -36.82 -15.28 -44.85
CA SER A 301 -37.49 -14.59 -43.71
C SER A 301 -37.68 -15.54 -42.51
N SER A 302 -38.01 -15.12 -41.27
CA SER A 302 -37.40 -14.09 -40.39
C SER A 302 -38.23 -13.90 -39.11
N SER A 303 -37.61 -13.92 -37.92
CA SER A 303 -38.06 -13.20 -36.70
C SER A 303 -37.02 -13.38 -35.56
N SER A 304 -36.31 -12.33 -35.12
CA SER A 304 -36.66 -11.42 -33.99
C SER A 304 -36.25 -12.02 -32.63
N SER A 305 -35.50 -11.38 -31.71
CA SER A 305 -34.90 -10.03 -31.61
C SER A 305 -33.82 -10.03 -30.48
N SER A 306 -32.99 -9.01 -30.16
CA SER A 306 -32.92 -7.60 -30.55
C SER A 306 -31.49 -6.99 -30.44
N ARG A 307 -31.26 -5.86 -31.14
CA ARG A 307 -30.74 -4.53 -30.69
C ARG A 307 -29.87 -4.46 -29.39
N ARG A 308 -28.77 -3.71 -29.32
CA ARG A 308 -28.19 -2.71 -30.25
C ARG A 308 -26.72 -2.36 -29.91
N SER A 309 -25.90 -2.10 -30.93
CA SER A 309 -24.66 -1.30 -30.88
C SER A 309 -25.01 0.21 -30.70
N SER A 310 -24.11 1.20 -30.55
CA SER A 310 -22.68 1.35 -30.85
C SER A 310 -22.14 2.70 -30.33
N SER A 311 -20.82 2.75 -30.02
CA SER A 311 -19.83 3.83 -30.28
C SER A 311 -20.06 5.33 -30.05
N SER A 312 -18.91 6.02 -29.96
CA SER A 312 -18.59 7.39 -30.43
C SER A 312 -18.97 8.64 -29.60
N SER A 313 -17.95 9.16 -28.92
CA SER A 313 -17.36 10.51 -29.13
C SER A 313 -18.05 11.78 -28.61
N SER A 314 -17.17 12.70 -28.17
CA SER A 314 -17.31 14.17 -28.24
C SER A 314 -18.00 14.95 -27.09
N SER A 315 -17.21 15.21 -26.04
CA SER A 315 -16.85 16.57 -25.57
C SER A 315 -17.85 17.47 -24.81
N ARG A 316 -17.28 18.34 -23.93
CA ARG A 316 -17.82 19.59 -23.35
C ARG A 316 -18.91 19.44 -22.24
N ARG A 317 -19.00 20.27 -21.19
CA ARG A 317 -18.09 21.29 -20.57
C ARG A 317 -18.78 21.84 -19.28
N SER A 318 -18.00 22.24 -18.25
CA SER A 318 -18.44 23.05 -17.07
C SER A 318 -19.50 22.41 -16.14
N SER A 319 -19.66 22.71 -14.84
CA SER A 319 -19.02 23.60 -13.83
C SER A 319 -19.45 23.06 -12.43
N SER A 320 -18.91 23.36 -11.23
CA SER A 320 -18.33 24.58 -10.65
C SER A 320 -17.72 24.29 -9.25
N GLY A 321 -16.76 25.10 -8.78
CA GLY A 321 -16.34 25.21 -7.37
C GLY A 321 -15.20 24.28 -6.92
N GLY A 322 -14.13 24.77 -6.28
CA GLY A 322 -13.76 26.16 -6.02
C GLY A 322 -12.38 26.32 -5.35
N SER A 323 -11.82 27.52 -5.46
CA SER A 323 -10.81 28.13 -4.56
C SER A 323 -9.53 27.37 -4.18
N SER A 324 -8.42 27.74 -4.82
CA SER A 324 -7.25 28.23 -4.07
C SER A 324 -6.41 29.20 -4.92
N ARG A 325 -5.99 30.32 -4.33
CA ARG A 325 -5.22 31.39 -4.99
C ARG A 325 -3.73 31.08 -4.90
N ARG A 326 -2.97 31.30 -5.98
CA ARG A 326 -1.52 31.58 -5.90
C ARG A 326 -1.07 32.55 -7.00
N SER A 327 -0.88 33.79 -6.57
CA SER A 327 0.07 34.76 -7.15
C SER A 327 1.51 34.26 -6.87
N SER A 328 2.57 34.70 -7.56
CA SER A 328 2.69 35.71 -8.63
C SER A 328 4.00 35.49 -9.41
N SER A 329 4.09 36.14 -10.57
CA SER A 329 5.25 36.30 -11.45
C SER A 329 6.65 36.32 -10.82
N MET A 330 7.60 35.71 -11.53
CA MET A 330 8.79 36.45 -11.98
C MET A 330 9.20 35.99 -13.38
N GLY A 331 9.12 36.91 -14.35
CA GLY A 331 9.81 36.82 -15.64
C GLY A 331 10.82 37.96 -15.71
N GLY A 332 11.91 37.78 -16.45
CA GLY A 332 12.94 38.83 -16.51
C GLY A 332 14.23 38.39 -17.17
N SER A 333 14.25 38.45 -18.50
CA SER A 333 15.43 38.38 -19.35
C SER A 333 16.66 39.13 -18.81
N ARG A 334 17.85 38.61 -19.11
CA ARG A 334 18.91 39.45 -19.70
C ARG A 334 19.93 38.64 -20.51
N ARG A 335 20.18 39.11 -21.73
CA ARG A 335 21.42 38.88 -22.46
C ARG A 335 22.43 39.95 -22.02
N ARG A 336 23.65 39.55 -21.67
CA ARG A 336 24.88 40.08 -22.25
C ARG A 336 26.04 39.14 -21.92
#